data_AF-A0A8H2X5Y9-F1
#
_entry.id   AF-A0A8H2X5Y9-F1
#
_cell.length_a   1.000
_cell.length_b   1.000
_cell.length_c   1.000
_cell.angle_alpha   90.00
_cell.angle_beta   90.00
_cell.angle_gamma   90.00
#
_symmetry.space_group_name_H-M   'P 1'
#
loop_
_entity.id
_entity.type
_entity.pdbx_description
1 polymer ?
#
loop_
_entity_poly.entity_id
_entity_poly.type
_entity_poly.pdbx_seq_one_letter_code
_entity_poly.pdbx_strand_id
1 'polypeptide(L)'
;TELADLLLAVIALDTDDFHRGTGRDLHASKAIWRWSSFCGNDEDRDDVMDRLDKELGIAKKDLRHLDVRDLLRRDWKGDIIPAPNASAPALHLGIASIPVSMRNQITRVGNHTPAAWFETEKAWTKEIYADVSLALTSYREGGVGDETIPSDSDGDDDDNDDGDSKKGPKRREIALVVQDGRRLTRDTANSLFEAIKSEIEAAPELNVTAWTIDLGGQRRAIWNQSDAKASRKVVRPIVERAVEGWYGQPVYRQLLGDM
;
A
#
# COMPACT_ATOMS: atom_id res chain seq x y z
N THR A 1 -30.31 -12.56 -1.21
CA THR A 1 -29.50 -12.92 -2.39
C THR A 1 -28.41 -11.89 -2.57
N GLU A 2 -28.72 -10.62 -2.82
CA GLU A 2 -27.69 -9.57 -3.06
C GLU A 2 -26.59 -9.44 -1.99
N LEU A 3 -26.94 -9.55 -0.70
CA LEU A 3 -25.94 -9.53 0.37
C LEU A 3 -25.05 -10.79 0.39
N ALA A 4 -25.61 -11.96 0.07
CA ALA A 4 -24.85 -13.20 0.04
C ALA A 4 -23.83 -13.20 -1.11
N ASP A 5 -24.24 -12.71 -2.28
CA ASP A 5 -23.38 -12.58 -3.46
C ASP A 5 -22.23 -11.60 -3.18
N LEU A 6 -22.54 -10.46 -2.54
CA LEU A 6 -21.53 -9.50 -2.12
C LEU A 6 -20.53 -10.08 -1.10
N LEU A 7 -21.00 -10.86 -0.12
CA LEU A 7 -20.11 -11.49 0.86
C LEU A 7 -19.19 -12.53 0.22
N LEU A 8 -19.69 -13.31 -0.75
CA LEU A 8 -18.86 -14.24 -1.52
C LEU A 8 -17.80 -13.52 -2.34
N ALA A 9 -18.18 -12.43 -3.03
CA ALA A 9 -17.26 -11.56 -3.75
C ALA A 9 -16.12 -11.03 -2.87
N VAL A 10 -16.43 -10.57 -1.66
CA VAL A 10 -15.42 -10.09 -0.70
C VAL A 10 -14.49 -11.21 -0.24
N ILE A 11 -15.03 -12.40 0.03
CA ILE A 11 -14.23 -13.58 0.41
C ILE A 11 -13.31 -13.98 -0.73
N ALA A 12 -13.81 -14.04 -1.97
CA ALA A 12 -13.02 -14.38 -3.16
C ALA A 12 -11.81 -13.45 -3.28
N LEU A 13 -12.06 -12.14 -3.30
CA LEU A 13 -11.03 -11.10 -3.48
C LEU A 13 -9.98 -11.05 -2.35
N ASP A 14 -10.35 -11.30 -1.09
CA ASP A 14 -9.40 -11.25 0.03
C ASP A 14 -8.58 -12.54 0.15
N THR A 15 -9.16 -13.66 -0.28
CA THR A 15 -8.54 -14.99 -0.15
C THR A 15 -7.86 -15.48 -1.41
N ASP A 16 -7.96 -14.77 -2.53
CA ASP A 16 -7.39 -15.18 -3.83
C ASP A 16 -7.98 -16.52 -4.24
N ASP A 17 -9.32 -16.58 -4.31
CA ASP A 17 -10.09 -17.83 -4.44
C ASP A 17 -9.58 -18.96 -3.52
N PHE A 18 -9.47 -18.65 -2.23
CA PHE A 18 -8.96 -19.55 -1.18
C PHE A 18 -7.48 -19.96 -1.28
N HIS A 19 -6.69 -19.53 -2.27
CA HIS A 19 -5.25 -19.79 -2.33
C HIS A 19 -4.47 -19.19 -1.15
N ARG A 20 -4.99 -18.10 -0.57
CA ARG A 20 -4.38 -17.36 0.56
C ARG A 20 -5.29 -17.27 1.79
N GLY A 21 -6.44 -17.94 1.77
CA GLY A 21 -7.44 -17.95 2.83
C GLY A 21 -7.16 -18.92 3.98
N THR A 22 -8.06 -18.91 4.97
CA THR A 22 -8.08 -19.85 6.08
C THR A 22 -9.28 -20.81 5.96
N GLY A 23 -9.29 -21.88 6.76
CA GLY A 23 -10.45 -22.78 6.84
C GLY A 23 -11.74 -22.08 7.30
N ARG A 24 -11.65 -20.90 7.95
CA ARG A 24 -12.82 -20.10 8.31
C ARG A 24 -13.46 -19.44 7.10
N ASP A 25 -12.66 -18.99 6.14
CA ASP A 25 -13.15 -18.35 4.92
C ASP A 25 -13.88 -19.36 4.04
N LEU A 26 -13.31 -20.57 3.90
CA LEU A 26 -13.97 -21.70 3.24
C LEU A 26 -15.25 -22.14 3.95
N HIS A 27 -15.27 -22.13 5.28
CA HIS A 27 -16.48 -22.48 6.03
C HIS A 27 -17.57 -21.41 5.85
N ALA A 28 -17.18 -20.12 5.92
CA ALA A 28 -18.08 -19.00 5.72
C ALA A 28 -18.67 -19.02 4.31
N SER A 29 -17.84 -19.21 3.28
CA SER A 29 -18.32 -19.27 1.88
C SER A 29 -19.33 -20.40 1.68
N LYS A 30 -19.09 -21.59 2.24
CA LYS A 30 -20.05 -22.72 2.22
C LYS A 30 -21.37 -22.38 2.90
N ALA A 31 -21.31 -21.71 4.05
CA ALA A 31 -22.51 -21.34 4.80
C ALA A 31 -23.35 -20.26 4.09
N ILE A 32 -22.68 -19.35 3.38
CA ILE A 32 -23.28 -18.25 2.61
C ILE A 32 -23.83 -18.75 1.27
N TRP A 33 -23.14 -19.69 0.61
CA TRP A 33 -23.45 -20.20 -0.73
C TRP A 33 -24.93 -20.54 -0.93
N ARG A 34 -25.55 -21.26 0.01
CA ARG A 34 -26.97 -21.65 -0.08
C ARG A 34 -27.97 -20.47 -0.16
N TRP A 35 -27.52 -19.25 0.11
CA TRP A 35 -28.32 -18.02 0.10
C TRP A 35 -27.96 -17.09 -1.08
N SER A 36 -26.96 -17.45 -1.87
CA SER A 36 -26.52 -16.71 -3.05
C SER A 36 -27.48 -16.92 -4.21
N SER A 37 -27.47 -16.01 -5.18
CA SER A 37 -28.17 -16.19 -6.46
C SER A 37 -27.52 -17.26 -7.34
N PHE A 38 -26.27 -17.63 -7.06
CA PHE A 38 -25.49 -18.62 -7.82
C PHE A 38 -25.89 -20.05 -7.49
N CYS A 39 -26.35 -20.30 -6.26
CA CYS A 39 -26.73 -21.64 -5.81
C CYS A 39 -28.03 -22.09 -6.48
N GLY A 40 -27.94 -23.11 -7.35
CA GLY A 40 -29.08 -23.72 -8.04
C GLY A 40 -29.12 -23.52 -9.55
N ASN A 41 -28.15 -22.82 -10.14
CA ASN A 41 -28.05 -22.56 -11.58
C ASN A 41 -27.08 -23.53 -12.32
N ASP A 42 -26.86 -24.74 -11.79
CA ASP A 42 -25.81 -25.69 -12.24
C ASP A 42 -24.36 -25.15 -12.17
N GLU A 43 -24.15 -23.99 -11.55
CA GLU A 43 -22.82 -23.41 -11.32
C GLU A 43 -22.11 -24.10 -10.14
N ASP A 44 -20.83 -24.43 -10.32
CA ASP A 44 -19.97 -24.88 -9.22
C ASP A 44 -19.51 -23.67 -8.38
N ARG A 45 -19.42 -23.85 -7.05
CA ARG A 45 -19.01 -22.76 -6.15
C ARG A 45 -17.60 -22.30 -6.46
N ASP A 46 -16.68 -23.23 -6.68
CA ASP A 46 -15.27 -22.92 -6.84
C ASP A 46 -15.07 -22.16 -8.17
N ASP A 47 -15.78 -22.54 -9.24
CA ASP A 47 -15.83 -21.77 -10.50
C ASP A 47 -16.37 -20.33 -10.31
N VAL A 48 -17.40 -20.16 -9.47
CA VAL A 48 -17.95 -18.83 -9.17
C VAL A 48 -16.96 -18.00 -8.35
N MET A 49 -16.28 -18.61 -7.39
CA MET A 49 -15.32 -17.90 -6.55
C MET A 49 -14.09 -17.47 -7.36
N ASP A 50 -13.57 -18.32 -8.25
CA ASP A 50 -12.52 -17.97 -9.24
C ASP A 50 -12.97 -16.79 -10.13
N ARG A 51 -14.18 -16.87 -10.71
CA ARG A 51 -14.72 -15.79 -11.55
C ARG A 51 -14.84 -14.47 -10.78
N LEU A 52 -15.34 -14.51 -9.55
CA LEU A 52 -15.48 -13.31 -8.71
C LEU A 52 -14.11 -12.73 -8.34
N ASP A 53 -13.12 -13.56 -8.01
CA ASP A 53 -11.76 -13.10 -7.74
C ASP A 53 -11.16 -12.40 -8.97
N LYS A 54 -11.27 -13.02 -10.15
CA LYS A 54 -10.79 -12.47 -11.42
C LYS A 54 -11.44 -11.12 -11.76
N GLU A 55 -12.77 -11.05 -11.76
CA GLU A 55 -13.51 -9.82 -12.10
C GLU A 55 -13.16 -8.66 -11.14
N LEU A 56 -13.13 -8.93 -9.83
CA LEU A 56 -12.81 -7.93 -8.81
C LEU A 56 -11.32 -7.58 -8.82
N GLY A 57 -10.46 -8.54 -9.12
CA GLY A 57 -9.02 -8.36 -9.31
C GLY A 57 -8.73 -7.38 -10.46
N ILE A 58 -9.41 -7.56 -11.60
CA ILE A 58 -9.35 -6.65 -12.76
C ILE A 58 -9.84 -5.25 -12.34
N ALA A 59 -11.03 -5.16 -11.74
CA ALA A 59 -11.60 -3.87 -11.32
C ALA A 59 -10.70 -3.13 -10.32
N LYS A 60 -10.07 -3.85 -9.39
CA LYS A 60 -9.12 -3.28 -8.41
C LYS A 60 -7.84 -2.73 -9.05
N LYS A 61 -7.44 -3.26 -10.21
CA LYS A 61 -6.27 -2.84 -10.98
C LYS A 61 -6.60 -1.76 -12.03
N ASP A 62 -7.87 -1.52 -12.36
CA ASP A 62 -8.26 -0.45 -13.29
C ASP A 62 -8.14 0.95 -12.66
N LEU A 63 -6.92 1.48 -12.68
CA LEU A 63 -6.55 2.70 -11.99
C LEU A 63 -6.05 3.79 -12.93
N ARG A 64 -6.09 3.58 -14.24
CA ARG A 64 -5.51 4.48 -15.25
C ARG A 64 -6.12 5.88 -15.21
N HIS A 65 -7.39 5.97 -14.83
CA HIS A 65 -8.14 7.21 -14.73
C HIS A 65 -7.87 8.01 -13.44
N LEU A 66 -7.17 7.42 -12.46
CA LEU A 66 -6.89 8.07 -11.17
C LEU A 66 -5.60 8.90 -11.21
N ASP A 67 -5.67 10.10 -10.66
CA ASP A 67 -4.49 10.94 -10.44
C ASP A 67 -3.68 10.49 -9.21
N VAL A 68 -2.54 11.14 -8.93
CA VAL A 68 -1.69 10.77 -7.79
C VAL A 68 -2.39 10.99 -6.44
N ARG A 69 -3.22 12.03 -6.31
CA ARG A 69 -3.96 12.28 -5.06
C ARG A 69 -4.99 11.17 -4.82
N ASP A 70 -5.67 10.73 -5.87
CA ASP A 70 -6.61 9.62 -5.87
C ASP A 70 -5.94 8.29 -5.49
N LEU A 71 -4.75 8.04 -6.02
CA LEU A 71 -3.96 6.86 -5.65
C LEU A 71 -3.54 6.90 -4.19
N LEU A 72 -3.11 8.06 -3.68
CA LEU A 72 -2.70 8.23 -2.28
C LEU A 72 -3.86 8.01 -1.29
N ARG A 73 -5.08 8.45 -1.63
CA ARG A 73 -6.23 8.35 -0.72
C ARG A 73 -6.90 6.97 -0.67
N ARG A 74 -6.81 6.17 -1.75
CA ARG A 74 -7.66 4.97 -1.93
C ARG A 74 -7.47 3.88 -0.88
N ASP A 75 -6.22 3.57 -0.52
CA ASP A 75 -5.86 2.65 0.58
C ASP A 75 -4.86 3.33 1.52
N TRP A 76 -5.28 4.48 2.04
CA TRP A 76 -4.59 5.19 3.12
C TRP A 76 -4.95 4.60 4.48
N LYS A 77 -3.94 4.32 5.31
CA LYS A 77 -4.11 4.04 6.73
C LYS A 77 -3.17 4.92 7.53
N GLY A 78 -3.73 5.78 8.37
CA GLY A 78 -2.96 6.65 9.24
C GLY A 78 -3.55 6.69 10.65
N ASP A 79 -2.66 6.83 11.62
CA ASP A 79 -2.97 6.86 13.04
C ASP A 79 -2.12 7.95 13.73
N ILE A 80 -2.56 8.38 14.92
CA ILE A 80 -1.78 9.30 15.76
C ILE A 80 -0.88 8.48 16.67
N ILE A 81 0.43 8.68 16.55
CA ILE A 81 1.42 8.24 17.54
C ILE A 81 1.41 9.29 18.66
N PRO A 82 0.98 8.94 19.90
CA PRO A 82 0.88 9.92 20.96
C PRO A 82 2.25 10.45 21.38
N ALA A 83 2.26 11.68 21.87
CA ALA A 83 3.48 12.25 22.42
C ALA A 83 3.87 11.50 23.72
N PRO A 84 5.14 11.15 23.92
CA PRO A 84 5.57 10.50 25.15
C PRO A 84 5.60 11.46 26.36
N ASN A 85 5.62 12.78 26.13
CA ASN A 85 5.60 13.81 27.17
C ASN A 85 5.16 15.17 26.58
N ALA A 86 4.96 16.17 27.45
CA ALA A 86 4.48 17.50 27.08
C ALA A 86 5.43 18.30 26.17
N SER A 87 6.71 17.93 26.11
CA SER A 87 7.72 18.63 25.30
C SER A 87 7.87 18.05 23.89
N ALA A 88 7.23 16.91 23.61
CA ALA A 88 7.25 16.23 22.33
C ALA A 88 5.91 16.38 21.58
N PRO A 89 5.90 16.53 20.25
CA PRO A 89 4.66 16.56 19.50
C PRO A 89 4.09 15.15 19.31
N ALA A 90 2.77 15.01 19.33
CA ALA A 90 2.11 13.80 18.80
C ALA A 90 2.18 13.82 17.27
N LEU A 91 2.44 12.69 16.64
CA LEU A 91 2.67 12.58 15.20
C LEU A 91 1.52 11.88 14.51
N HIS A 92 1.00 12.46 13.42
CA HIS A 92 0.15 11.73 12.51
C HIS A 92 1.02 11.02 11.48
N LEU A 93 1.08 9.69 11.57
CA LEU A 93 1.79 8.82 10.65
C LEU A 93 0.78 8.07 9.80
N GLY A 94 1.00 8.01 8.48
CA GLY A 94 0.18 7.14 7.65
C GLY A 94 0.87 6.61 6.39
N ILE A 95 0.22 5.62 5.81
CA ILE A 95 0.74 4.79 4.74
C ILE A 95 -0.33 4.58 3.67
N ALA A 96 -0.04 5.00 2.44
CA ALA A 96 -0.80 4.65 1.24
C ALA A 96 -0.26 3.34 0.64
N SER A 97 -1.13 2.40 0.29
CA SER A 97 -0.75 1.22 -0.50
C SER A 97 -1.25 1.38 -1.94
N ILE A 98 -0.33 1.40 -2.91
CA ILE A 98 -0.62 1.81 -4.29
C ILE A 98 -0.17 0.71 -5.26
N PRO A 99 -1.06 0.07 -6.03
CA PRO A 99 -0.66 -0.97 -6.97
C PRO A 99 -0.29 -0.38 -8.34
N VAL A 100 0.54 0.66 -8.35
CA VAL A 100 1.05 1.37 -9.53
C VAL A 100 2.50 1.73 -9.27
N SER A 101 3.39 1.51 -10.24
CA SER A 101 4.82 1.82 -10.08
C SER A 101 5.05 3.30 -9.80
N MET A 102 6.09 3.65 -9.04
CA MET A 102 6.43 5.04 -8.75
C MET A 102 6.69 5.84 -10.03
N ARG A 103 7.31 5.21 -11.04
CA ARG A 103 7.51 5.83 -12.35
C ARG A 103 6.19 6.16 -13.03
N ASN A 104 5.22 5.24 -13.07
CA ASN A 104 3.91 5.51 -13.65
C ASN A 104 3.12 6.54 -12.83
N GLN A 105 3.27 6.59 -11.50
CA GLN A 105 2.69 7.67 -10.71
C GLN A 105 3.29 9.03 -11.08
N ILE A 106 4.60 9.11 -11.27
CA ILE A 106 5.29 10.34 -11.70
C ILE A 106 4.78 10.80 -13.08
N THR A 107 4.46 9.91 -14.01
CA THR A 107 3.89 10.32 -15.30
C THR A 107 2.47 10.90 -15.20
N ARG A 108 1.78 10.77 -14.06
CA ARG A 108 0.42 11.30 -13.85
C ARG A 108 0.38 12.71 -13.27
N VAL A 109 1.52 13.31 -12.92
CA VAL A 109 1.58 14.72 -12.49
C VAL A 109 2.01 15.63 -13.64
N GLY A 110 1.58 16.89 -13.62
CA GLY A 110 1.66 17.80 -14.78
C GLY A 110 3.06 18.06 -15.35
N ASN A 111 4.13 17.94 -14.55
CA ASN A 111 5.52 18.11 -15.02
C ASN A 111 6.25 16.78 -15.25
N HIS A 112 5.62 15.64 -14.95
CA HIS A 112 6.23 14.31 -15.05
C HIS A 112 7.57 14.16 -14.29
N THR A 113 7.74 14.88 -13.17
CA THR A 113 8.95 14.85 -12.36
C THR A 113 8.69 14.30 -10.95
N PRO A 114 9.70 13.70 -10.31
CA PRO A 114 9.63 13.34 -8.89
C PRO A 114 9.22 14.53 -8.01
N ALA A 115 9.77 15.72 -8.29
CA ALA A 115 9.45 16.93 -7.54
C ALA A 115 7.95 17.26 -7.59
N ALA A 116 7.31 17.18 -8.76
CA ALA A 116 5.88 17.42 -8.90
C ALA A 116 5.02 16.34 -8.22
N TRP A 117 5.48 15.08 -8.20
CA TRP A 117 4.84 14.01 -7.44
C TRP A 117 4.86 14.34 -5.94
N PHE A 118 6.01 14.74 -5.41
CA PHE A 118 6.14 15.13 -4.00
C PHE A 118 5.38 16.41 -3.64
N GLU A 119 5.17 17.35 -4.56
CA GLU A 119 4.29 18.49 -4.31
C GLU A 119 2.81 18.07 -4.21
N THR A 120 2.38 17.11 -5.04
CA THR A 120 1.02 16.54 -4.98
C THR A 120 0.81 15.78 -3.67
N GLU A 121 1.77 14.94 -3.31
CA GLU A 121 1.82 14.22 -2.03
C GLU A 121 1.75 15.19 -0.84
N LYS A 122 2.56 16.26 -0.88
CA LYS A 122 2.60 17.28 0.17
C LYS A 122 1.30 18.05 0.31
N ALA A 123 0.65 18.37 -0.81
CA ALA A 123 -0.65 19.02 -0.81
C ALA A 123 -1.70 18.12 -0.12
N TRP A 124 -1.75 16.85 -0.51
CA TRP A 124 -2.63 15.86 0.11
C TRP A 124 -2.37 15.68 1.61
N THR A 125 -1.13 15.47 2.01
CA THR A 125 -0.80 15.23 3.43
C THR A 125 -1.01 16.46 4.30
N LYS A 126 -0.88 17.67 3.73
CA LYS A 126 -1.30 18.91 4.39
C LYS A 126 -2.81 18.95 4.64
N GLU A 127 -3.63 18.49 3.69
CA GLU A 127 -5.10 18.44 3.83
C GLU A 127 -5.52 17.50 4.97
N ILE A 128 -4.91 16.32 5.06
CA ILE A 128 -5.21 15.32 6.10
C ILE A 128 -4.37 15.47 7.36
N TYR A 129 -3.57 16.53 7.45
CA TYR A 129 -2.75 16.82 8.61
C TYR A 129 -1.79 15.68 8.98
N ALA A 130 -1.21 14.99 8.00
CA ALA A 130 -0.19 13.96 8.21
C ALA A 130 1.18 14.62 8.38
N ASP A 131 1.92 14.22 9.41
CA ASP A 131 3.28 14.72 9.68
C ASP A 131 4.33 13.81 9.02
N VAL A 132 4.06 12.51 8.97
CA VAL A 132 4.87 11.49 8.29
C VAL A 132 3.97 10.71 7.33
N SER A 133 4.42 10.54 6.10
CA SER A 133 3.70 9.76 5.10
C SER A 133 4.62 8.81 4.36
N LEU A 134 4.10 7.62 4.10
CA LEU A 134 4.72 6.67 3.20
C LEU A 134 3.76 6.30 2.06
N ALA A 135 4.30 6.18 0.85
CA ALA A 135 3.61 5.52 -0.26
C ALA A 135 4.33 4.21 -0.58
N LEU A 136 3.63 3.09 -0.38
CA LEU A 136 4.14 1.76 -0.66
C LEU A 136 3.57 1.27 -1.98
N THR A 137 4.44 1.16 -2.98
CA THR A 137 4.04 0.66 -4.30
C THR A 137 4.17 -0.85 -4.34
N SER A 138 3.27 -1.54 -5.06
CA SER A 138 3.44 -2.96 -5.38
C SER A 138 2.82 -3.30 -6.72
N TYR A 139 3.64 -3.70 -7.67
CA TYR A 139 3.21 -3.95 -9.05
C TYR A 139 3.96 -5.15 -9.63
N ARG A 140 3.49 -5.67 -10.75
CA ARG A 140 4.26 -6.59 -11.59
C ARG A 140 4.76 -5.81 -12.80
N GLU A 141 6.03 -5.98 -13.14
CA GLU A 141 6.65 -5.36 -14.30
C GLU A 141 5.91 -5.80 -15.58
N GLY A 142 5.47 -4.84 -16.40
CA GLY A 142 4.62 -5.10 -17.57
C GLY A 142 3.17 -5.52 -17.26
N GLY A 143 2.75 -5.49 -15.99
CA GLY A 143 1.36 -5.71 -15.58
C GLY A 143 0.53 -4.42 -15.57
N VAL A 144 -0.75 -4.55 -15.22
CA VAL A 144 -1.71 -3.43 -15.17
C VAL A 144 -1.14 -2.28 -14.32
N GLY A 145 -1.01 -1.10 -14.94
CA GLY A 145 -0.45 0.10 -14.30
C GLY A 145 1.07 0.29 -14.42
N ASP A 146 1.79 -0.62 -15.09
CA ASP A 146 3.21 -0.51 -15.48
C ASP A 146 3.42 -0.94 -16.95
N GLU A 147 2.38 -0.80 -17.77
CA GLU A 147 2.37 -1.17 -19.18
C GLU A 147 3.28 -0.25 -20.00
N THR A 148 4.32 -0.81 -20.60
CA THR A 148 5.13 -0.13 -21.62
C THR A 148 4.39 -0.14 -22.97
N ILE A 149 3.39 0.73 -23.17
CA ILE A 149 2.67 0.91 -24.46
C ILE A 149 1.85 -0.34 -24.90
N PRO A 150 0.61 -0.21 -25.39
CA PRO A 150 -0.34 -1.31 -25.40
C PRO A 150 0.02 -2.41 -26.42
N SER A 151 -0.03 -3.67 -25.99
CA SER A 151 -0.41 -4.74 -26.89
C SER A 151 -1.94 -4.83 -26.86
N ASP A 152 -2.58 -4.66 -28.01
CA ASP A 152 -4.03 -4.76 -28.25
C ASP A 152 -4.59 -6.18 -28.05
N SER A 153 -4.26 -6.80 -26.92
CA SER A 153 -4.79 -8.10 -26.54
C SER A 153 -5.54 -7.93 -25.23
N ASP A 154 -6.87 -8.06 -25.32
CA ASP A 154 -7.77 -8.40 -24.22
C ASP A 154 -7.29 -9.72 -23.58
N GLY A 155 -6.22 -9.63 -22.79
CA GLY A 155 -5.49 -10.77 -22.26
C GLY A 155 -5.93 -11.10 -20.85
N ASP A 156 -6.56 -12.26 -20.73
CA ASP A 156 -6.91 -12.96 -19.49
C ASP A 156 -5.94 -12.65 -18.34
N ASP A 157 -6.50 -12.13 -17.26
CA ASP A 157 -5.84 -12.02 -15.96
C ASP A 157 -5.91 -13.40 -15.29
N ASP A 158 -5.20 -14.38 -15.86
CA ASP A 158 -4.98 -15.67 -15.21
C ASP A 158 -3.88 -15.48 -14.17
N ASP A 159 -4.26 -15.53 -12.88
CA ASP A 159 -3.35 -15.82 -11.77
C ASP A 159 -3.08 -17.34 -11.67
N ASN A 160 -3.54 -18.14 -12.65
CA ASN A 160 -3.16 -19.54 -12.81
C ASN A 160 -1.81 -19.71 -13.53
N ASP A 161 -0.96 -20.47 -12.85
CA ASP A 161 0.39 -20.92 -13.19
C ASP A 161 0.41 -21.92 -14.36
N ASP A 162 -0.24 -21.64 -15.49
CA ASP A 162 -0.22 -22.53 -16.67
C ASP A 162 -0.48 -21.77 -17.99
N GLY A 163 0.36 -20.79 -18.36
CA GLY A 163 0.29 -20.21 -19.71
C GLY A 163 1.03 -18.89 -19.91
N ASP A 164 2.24 -18.99 -20.46
CA ASP A 164 3.17 -17.99 -21.05
C ASP A 164 2.60 -16.61 -21.51
N SER A 165 2.09 -15.79 -20.58
CA SER A 165 2.08 -14.34 -20.70
C SER A 165 3.10 -13.77 -19.70
N LYS A 166 4.26 -13.36 -20.22
CA LYS A 166 5.47 -13.01 -19.44
C LYS A 166 5.31 -11.73 -18.61
N LYS A 167 4.46 -11.75 -17.58
CA LYS A 167 4.43 -10.71 -16.54
C LYS A 167 5.72 -10.82 -15.73
N GLY A 168 6.46 -9.72 -15.63
CA GLY A 168 7.73 -9.67 -14.93
C GLY A 168 7.58 -9.85 -13.41
N PRO A 169 8.70 -9.92 -12.68
CA PRO A 169 8.69 -10.16 -11.24
C PRO A 169 7.90 -9.08 -10.49
N LYS A 170 7.29 -9.47 -9.37
CA LYS A 170 6.65 -8.52 -8.45
C LYS A 170 7.69 -7.57 -7.87
N ARG A 171 7.44 -6.27 -7.98
CA ARG A 171 8.28 -5.19 -7.47
C ARG A 171 7.56 -4.45 -6.34
N ARG A 172 8.34 -3.81 -5.48
CA ARG A 172 7.87 -2.91 -4.44
C ARG A 172 8.80 -1.71 -4.34
N GLU A 173 8.22 -0.55 -4.08
CA GLU A 173 8.96 0.67 -3.77
C GLU A 173 8.36 1.35 -2.55
N ILE A 174 9.18 2.13 -1.85
CA ILE A 174 8.78 2.88 -0.67
C ILE A 174 9.13 4.34 -0.96
N ALA A 175 8.18 5.26 -0.87
CA ALA A 175 8.45 6.69 -0.79
C ALA A 175 8.17 7.19 0.63
N LEU A 176 9.07 8.00 1.19
CA LEU A 176 8.95 8.62 2.51
C LEU A 176 8.94 10.14 2.39
N VAL A 177 8.03 10.79 3.13
CA VAL A 177 8.01 12.23 3.33
C VAL A 177 7.80 12.58 4.80
N VAL A 178 8.53 13.58 5.29
CA VAL A 178 8.30 14.19 6.61
C VAL A 178 8.06 15.69 6.46
N GLN A 179 6.89 16.14 6.91
CA GLN A 179 6.44 17.53 6.82
C GLN A 179 6.97 18.37 8.00
N ASP A 180 7.24 19.64 7.74
CA ASP A 180 7.56 20.66 8.74
C ASP A 180 6.54 21.82 8.70
N GLY A 181 6.58 22.68 9.71
CA GLY A 181 5.81 23.93 9.73
C GLY A 181 4.45 23.86 10.44
N ARG A 182 4.08 22.70 10.98
CA ARG A 182 2.89 22.56 11.85
C ARG A 182 3.27 22.12 13.26
N ARG A 183 3.51 20.82 13.47
CA ARG A 183 3.91 20.25 14.76
C ARG A 183 5.41 20.12 14.90
N LEU A 184 6.10 20.00 13.76
CA LEU A 184 7.54 19.86 13.68
C LEU A 184 8.16 21.17 13.19
N THR A 185 9.18 21.62 13.89
CA THR A 185 10.13 22.59 13.35
C THR A 185 10.97 21.92 12.26
N ARG A 186 11.60 22.71 11.40
CA ARG A 186 12.46 22.19 10.33
C ARG A 186 13.54 21.23 10.86
N ASP A 187 14.17 21.55 11.98
CA ASP A 187 15.23 20.73 12.57
C ASP A 187 14.68 19.41 13.12
N THR A 188 13.55 19.45 13.82
CA THR A 188 12.90 18.22 14.31
C THR A 188 12.40 17.33 13.17
N ALA A 189 11.88 17.93 12.09
CA ALA A 189 11.47 17.19 10.90
C ALA A 189 12.67 16.56 10.17
N ASN A 190 13.80 17.26 10.09
CA ASN A 190 15.04 16.70 9.53
C ASN A 190 15.54 15.52 10.37
N SER A 191 15.60 15.69 11.68
CA SER A 191 16.03 14.62 12.59
C SER A 191 15.11 13.40 12.53
N LEU A 192 13.79 13.60 12.50
CA LEU A 192 12.82 12.51 12.37
C LEU A 192 12.95 11.79 11.01
N PHE A 193 13.13 12.54 9.93
CA PHE A 193 13.35 11.97 8.60
C PHE A 193 14.60 11.08 8.58
N GLU A 194 15.72 11.54 9.12
CA GLU A 194 16.95 10.75 9.16
C GLU A 194 16.83 9.51 10.04
N ALA A 195 16.08 9.58 11.14
CA ALA A 195 15.81 8.43 12.00
C ALA A 195 15.01 7.35 11.25
N ILE A 196 13.91 7.73 10.59
CA ILE A 196 13.08 6.79 9.82
C ILE A 196 13.85 6.23 8.61
N LYS A 197 14.54 7.10 7.88
CA LYS A 197 15.38 6.71 6.75
C LYS A 197 16.42 5.67 7.15
N SER A 198 17.13 5.93 8.24
CA SER A 198 18.18 5.02 8.74
C SER A 198 17.61 3.67 9.17
N GLU A 199 16.45 3.64 9.83
CA GLU A 199 15.79 2.39 10.23
C GLU A 199 15.31 1.58 9.00
N ILE A 200 14.74 2.24 7.98
CA ILE A 200 14.34 1.59 6.72
C ILE A 200 15.55 0.99 5.99
N GLU A 201 16.65 1.74 5.91
CA GLU A 201 17.88 1.31 5.22
C GLU A 201 18.64 0.21 5.97
N ALA A 202 18.52 0.16 7.29
CA ALA A 202 19.14 -0.86 8.14
C ALA A 202 18.31 -2.16 8.23
N ALA A 203 17.03 -2.15 7.86
CA ALA A 203 16.13 -3.30 8.00
C ALA A 203 16.42 -4.39 6.94
N PRO A 204 17.03 -5.53 7.31
CA PRO A 204 17.34 -6.59 6.36
C PRO A 204 16.09 -7.21 5.72
N GLU A 205 14.96 -7.22 6.43
CA GLU A 205 13.67 -7.70 5.93
C GLU A 205 13.07 -6.83 4.80
N LEU A 206 13.55 -5.60 4.60
CA LEU A 206 13.14 -4.77 3.48
C LEU A 206 14.13 -4.87 2.31
N ASN A 207 15.41 -5.04 2.60
CA ASN A 207 16.50 -5.12 1.62
C ASN A 207 16.37 -4.05 0.51
N VAL A 208 16.46 -2.78 0.94
CA VAL A 208 16.16 -1.62 0.11
C VAL A 208 17.37 -1.09 -0.64
N THR A 209 17.13 -0.47 -1.79
CA THR A 209 18.13 0.31 -2.54
C THR A 209 17.57 1.68 -2.86
N ALA A 210 18.21 2.73 -2.35
CA ALA A 210 17.77 4.10 -2.53
C ALA A 210 17.86 4.53 -4.00
N TRP A 211 16.88 5.31 -4.45
CA TRP A 211 16.98 6.03 -5.72
C TRP A 211 18.02 7.15 -5.60
N THR A 212 18.89 7.26 -6.61
CA THR A 212 19.99 8.24 -6.64
C THR A 212 19.69 9.47 -7.50
N ILE A 213 18.43 9.65 -7.90
CA ILE A 213 17.99 10.78 -8.72
C ILE A 213 17.63 11.99 -7.85
N ASP A 214 17.57 13.18 -8.45
CA ASP A 214 17.04 14.36 -7.78
C ASP A 214 15.51 14.22 -7.59
N LEU A 215 15.10 14.15 -6.33
CA LEU A 215 13.69 14.08 -5.94
C LEU A 215 13.06 15.46 -5.76
N GLY A 216 13.87 16.52 -5.74
CA GLY A 216 13.48 17.89 -5.43
C GLY A 216 13.09 18.07 -3.96
N GLY A 217 13.51 19.17 -3.34
CA GLY A 217 13.15 19.49 -1.96
C GLY A 217 13.95 18.72 -0.89
N GLN A 218 13.43 18.69 0.33
CA GLN A 218 14.08 18.06 1.49
C GLN A 218 13.15 17.03 2.13
N ARG A 219 13.71 16.09 2.90
CA ARG A 219 12.96 15.07 3.66
C ARG A 219 12.08 14.20 2.77
N ARG A 220 12.64 13.80 1.63
CA ARG A 220 12.02 12.96 0.60
C ARG A 220 13.00 11.86 0.24
N ALA A 221 12.53 10.63 0.17
CA ALA A 221 13.32 9.50 -0.27
C ALA A 221 12.45 8.48 -0.97
N ILE A 222 13.04 7.75 -1.92
CA ILE A 222 12.42 6.63 -2.61
C ILE A 222 13.40 5.46 -2.60
N TRP A 223 12.91 4.26 -2.31
CA TRP A 223 13.70 3.03 -2.39
C TRP A 223 13.00 2.00 -3.25
N ASN A 224 13.79 1.21 -3.98
CA ASN A 224 13.36 -0.10 -4.45
C ASN A 224 13.47 -1.08 -3.28
N GLN A 225 12.46 -1.91 -3.07
CA GLN A 225 12.41 -2.92 -2.02
C GLN A 225 12.55 -4.30 -2.67
N SER A 226 13.63 -5.01 -2.36
CA SER A 226 13.95 -6.29 -3.02
C SER A 226 13.12 -7.45 -2.48
N ASP A 227 12.69 -7.41 -1.21
CA ASP A 227 11.78 -8.42 -0.67
C ASP A 227 10.32 -8.10 -1.04
N ALA A 228 9.80 -8.78 -2.06
CA ALA A 228 8.42 -8.61 -2.51
C ALA A 228 7.36 -9.14 -1.52
N LYS A 229 7.74 -9.85 -0.44
CA LYS A 229 6.81 -10.33 0.59
C LYS A 229 6.59 -9.30 1.71
N ALA A 230 7.54 -8.40 1.94
CA ALA A 230 7.40 -7.36 2.95
C ALA A 230 6.36 -6.31 2.50
N SER A 231 5.19 -6.33 3.14
CA SER A 231 4.08 -5.42 2.85
C SER A 231 4.00 -4.29 3.88
N ARG A 232 2.92 -3.49 3.85
CA ARG A 232 2.58 -2.54 4.93
C ARG A 232 2.67 -3.16 6.33
N LYS A 233 2.34 -4.45 6.49
CA LYS A 233 2.42 -5.17 7.78
C LYS A 233 3.86 -5.33 8.30
N VAL A 234 4.86 -5.24 7.43
CA VAL A 234 6.29 -5.28 7.78
C VAL A 234 6.87 -3.87 7.90
N VAL A 235 6.57 -3.00 6.92
CA VAL A 235 7.09 -1.63 6.89
C VAL A 235 6.57 -0.80 8.08
N ARG A 236 5.29 -0.91 8.42
CA ARG A 236 4.69 -0.08 9.49
C ARG A 236 5.39 -0.26 10.84
N PRO A 237 5.59 -1.49 11.37
CA PRO A 237 6.34 -1.68 12.61
C PRO A 237 7.76 -1.10 12.59
N ILE A 238 8.46 -1.17 11.46
CA ILE A 238 9.82 -0.60 11.32
C ILE A 238 9.77 0.91 11.50
N VAL A 239 8.86 1.60 10.82
CA VAL A 239 8.72 3.05 10.93
C VAL A 239 8.24 3.46 12.32
N GLU A 240 7.30 2.73 12.93
CA GLU A 240 6.85 3.00 14.30
C GLU A 240 8.01 2.87 15.31
N ARG A 241 8.85 1.83 15.19
CA ARG A 241 10.07 1.70 16.02
C ARG A 241 11.03 2.87 15.81
N ALA A 242 11.20 3.34 14.58
CA ALA A 242 12.06 4.49 14.30
C ALA A 242 11.55 5.75 15.01
N VAL A 243 10.23 5.98 15.00
CA VAL A 243 9.59 7.10 15.70
C VAL A 243 9.74 6.97 17.22
N GLU A 244 9.51 5.78 17.78
CA GLU A 244 9.72 5.51 19.21
C GLU A 244 11.19 5.70 19.63
N GLY A 245 12.13 5.23 18.81
CA GLY A 245 13.57 5.42 19.00
C GLY A 245 13.96 6.89 18.92
N TRP A 246 13.36 7.65 18.02
CA TRP A 246 13.55 9.10 17.90
C TRP A 246 13.06 9.84 19.16
N TYR A 247 11.96 9.40 19.76
CA TYR A 247 11.50 9.90 21.05
C TYR A 247 12.36 9.44 22.24
N GLY A 248 13.22 8.44 22.05
CA GLY A 248 14.04 7.84 23.11
C GLY A 248 13.26 6.93 24.07
N GLN A 249 12.00 6.59 23.77
CA GLN A 249 11.17 5.71 24.60
C GLN A 249 10.00 5.08 23.82
N PRO A 250 9.55 3.87 24.20
CA PRO A 250 8.36 3.26 23.61
C PRO A 250 7.12 4.09 23.90
N VAL A 251 6.29 4.30 22.88
CA VAL A 251 5.06 5.09 22.98
C VAL A 251 3.86 4.18 23.20
N TYR A 252 3.83 3.01 22.56
CA TYR A 252 2.69 2.08 22.67
C TYR A 252 2.73 1.20 23.93
N ARG A 253 3.89 1.07 24.58
CA ARG A 253 4.03 0.19 25.76
C ARG A 253 3.42 0.79 27.04
N GLN A 254 3.17 2.10 27.08
CA GLN A 254 2.50 2.77 28.22
C GLN A 254 0.99 2.53 28.26
N LEU A 255 0.33 2.15 27.15
CA LEU A 255 -1.12 1.91 27.12
C LEU A 255 -1.53 0.50 27.58
N LEU A 256 -0.57 -0.41 27.77
CA LEU A 256 -0.81 -1.79 28.22
C LEU A 256 -0.23 -2.09 29.60
N GLY A 257 0.30 -1.08 30.29
CA GLY A 257 0.85 -1.18 31.64
C GLY A 257 0.11 -0.25 32.58
N ASP A 258 -1.15 -0.59 32.87
CA ASP A 258 -1.94 -0.24 34.08
C ASP A 258 -3.37 -0.78 33.91
N MET A 259 -3.51 -2.09 33.65
CA MET A 259 -4.74 -2.86 33.90
C MET A 259 -4.40 -4.20 34.53
#